data_AF-A0A627DI99-F1
#
_entry.id   AF-A0A627DI99-F1
#
_cell.length_a   1.000
_cell.length_b   1.000
_cell.length_c   1.000
_cell.angle_alpha   90.00
_cell.angle_beta   90.00
_cell.angle_gamma   90.00
#
_symmetry.space_group_name_H-M   'P 1'
#
loop_
_entity.id
_entity.type
_entity.pdbx_description
1 polymer ?
#
loop_
_entity_poly.entity_id
_entity_poly.type
_entity_poly.pdbx_seq_one_letter_code
_entity_poly.pdbx_strand_id
1 'polypeptide(L)'
;MRHSADAQGVAYGNTMSYITGFLLSVILTVIPFWLVMDSGVSAGIIAGGVMTCAVVQVLVHLVYFLHLNASSEMRWNLVTIVFSAVIIFIIITGSLWIMWNLNHQMM
;
A
#
# COMPACT_ATOMS: atom_id res chain seq x y z
N MET A 1 -43.53 21.94 -25.12
CA MET A 1 -42.41 20.98 -25.04
C MET A 1 -41.74 21.17 -23.69
N ARG A 2 -42.04 20.32 -22.71
CA ARG A 2 -41.46 20.40 -21.36
C ARG A 2 -40.15 19.62 -21.40
N HIS A 3 -39.04 20.33 -21.21
CA HIS A 3 -37.71 19.74 -21.12
C HIS A 3 -37.66 18.80 -19.91
N SER A 4 -37.29 17.55 -20.16
CA SER A 4 -36.97 16.55 -19.15
C SER A 4 -35.85 17.05 -18.24
N ALA A 5 -36.07 17.00 -16.93
CA ALA A 5 -35.05 17.26 -15.93
C ALA A 5 -34.20 16.00 -15.71
N ASP A 6 -33.42 15.62 -16.72
CA ASP A 6 -32.32 14.66 -16.58
C ASP A 6 -31.02 15.45 -16.44
N ALA A 7 -30.75 15.94 -15.24
CA ALA A 7 -29.47 16.57 -14.90
C ALA A 7 -29.14 16.41 -13.42
N GLN A 8 -29.04 15.15 -12.96
CA GLN A 8 -28.30 14.82 -11.75
C GLN A 8 -27.16 13.87 -12.10
N GLY A 9 -26.34 14.29 -13.07
CA GLY A 9 -24.99 13.76 -13.26
C GLY A 9 -24.11 14.29 -12.14
N VAL A 10 -24.27 13.74 -10.94
CA VAL A 10 -23.35 14.01 -9.84
C VAL A 10 -21.97 13.54 -10.27
N ALA A 11 -20.98 14.40 -10.06
CA ALA A 11 -19.57 14.17 -10.37
C ALA A 11 -18.95 13.09 -9.46
N TYR A 12 -19.45 11.85 -9.55
CA TYR A 12 -19.09 10.70 -8.71
C TYR A 12 -17.76 10.02 -9.08
N GLY A 13 -16.97 10.56 -10.01
CA GLY A 13 -15.79 9.86 -10.53
C GLY A 13 -14.58 9.84 -9.59
N ASN A 14 -14.31 10.93 -8.85
CA ASN A 14 -13.06 11.09 -8.10
C ASN A 14 -13.25 10.89 -6.59
N THR A 15 -14.27 11.53 -5.99
CA THR A 15 -14.49 11.49 -4.53
C THR A 15 -14.84 10.08 -4.01
N MET A 16 -15.56 9.28 -4.80
CA MET A 16 -15.91 7.90 -4.43
C MET A 16 -14.67 6.98 -4.36
N SER A 17 -13.68 7.19 -5.24
CA SER A 17 -12.41 6.43 -5.23
C SER A 17 -11.62 6.72 -3.95
N TYR A 18 -11.50 7.99 -3.58
CA TYR A 18 -10.84 8.40 -2.33
C TYR A 18 -11.54 7.85 -1.08
N ILE A 19 -12.87 7.91 -1.02
CA ILE A 19 -13.64 7.36 0.12
C ILE A 19 -13.46 5.84 0.21
N THR A 20 -13.48 5.13 -0.93
CA THR A 20 -13.28 3.69 -0.97
C THR A 20 -11.87 3.31 -0.51
N GLY A 21 -10.84 4.00 -1.03
CA GLY A 21 -9.45 3.78 -0.61
C GLY A 21 -9.21 4.11 0.86
N PHE A 22 -9.86 5.15 1.38
CA PHE A 22 -9.82 5.52 2.79
C PHE A 22 -10.41 4.41 3.68
N LEU A 23 -11.61 3.92 3.35
CA LEU A 23 -12.22 2.80 4.09
C LEU A 23 -11.35 1.54 4.05
N LEU A 24 -10.82 1.19 2.87
CA LEU A 24 -9.92 0.04 2.73
C LEU A 24 -8.67 0.19 3.62
N SER A 25 -8.05 1.38 3.59
CA SER A 25 -6.87 1.71 4.39
C SER A 25 -7.12 1.61 5.89
N VAL A 26 -8.28 2.10 6.36
CA VAL A 26 -8.69 2.00 7.77
C VAL A 26 -8.87 0.54 8.18
N ILE A 27 -9.61 -0.26 7.39
CA ILE A 27 -9.83 -1.68 7.68
C ILE A 27 -8.49 -2.42 7.76
N LEU A 28 -7.61 -2.18 6.77
CA LEU A 28 -6.30 -2.83 6.69
C LEU A 28 -5.34 -2.37 7.80
N THR A 29 -5.61 -1.25 8.47
CA THR A 29 -4.87 -0.80 9.66
C THR A 29 -5.43 -1.41 10.93
N VAL A 30 -6.75 -1.55 11.04
CA VAL A 30 -7.39 -2.14 12.23
C VAL A 30 -7.00 -3.62 12.39
N ILE A 31 -6.91 -4.37 11.29
CA ILE A 31 -6.53 -5.80 11.29
C ILE A 31 -5.18 -6.05 11.99
N PRO A 32 -4.04 -5.44 11.58
CA PRO A 32 -2.76 -5.66 12.22
C PRO A 32 -2.71 -5.14 13.66
N PHE A 33 -3.42 -4.04 13.98
CA PHE A 33 -3.53 -3.58 15.37
C PHE A 33 -4.23 -4.61 16.25
N TRP A 34 -5.35 -5.16 15.78
CA TRP A 34 -6.07 -6.20 16.50
C TRP A 34 -5.24 -7.48 16.63
N LEU A 35 -4.53 -7.88 15.57
CA LEU A 35 -3.63 -9.04 15.56
C LEU A 35 -2.50 -8.93 16.60
N VAL A 36 -1.97 -7.72 16.82
CA VAL A 36 -0.90 -7.47 17.80
C VAL A 36 -1.43 -7.37 19.23
N MET A 37 -2.68 -6.93 19.42
CA MET A 37 -3.31 -6.82 20.74
C MET A 37 -3.73 -8.16 21.33
N ASP A 38 -3.96 -9.18 20.49
CA ASP A 38 -4.25 -10.52 20.95
C ASP A 38 -2.98 -11.23 21.43
N SER A 39 -2.90 -11.48 22.74
CA SER A 39 -1.72 -12.06 23.39
C SER A 39 -1.52 -13.56 23.11
N GLY A 40 -2.45 -14.21 22.41
CA GLY A 40 -2.42 -15.65 22.12
C GLY A 40 -1.65 -16.05 20.86
N VAL A 41 -1.24 -15.08 20.02
CA VAL A 41 -0.67 -15.35 18.69
C VAL A 41 0.86 -15.40 18.74
N SER A 42 1.48 -16.35 18.04
CA SER A 42 2.94 -16.46 18.00
C SER A 42 3.58 -15.25 17.30
N ALA A 43 4.76 -14.85 17.77
CA ALA A 43 5.48 -13.69 17.21
C ALA A 43 5.73 -13.82 15.70
N GLY A 44 5.94 -15.05 15.20
CA GLY A 44 6.11 -15.30 13.76
C GLY A 44 4.84 -15.04 12.96
N ILE A 45 3.68 -15.43 13.47
CA ILE A 45 2.38 -15.19 12.82
C ILE A 45 2.04 -13.69 12.86
N ILE A 46 2.29 -13.03 13.99
CA ILE A 46 2.11 -11.58 14.13
C ILE A 46 2.97 -10.84 13.11
N ALA A 47 4.27 -11.13 13.07
CA ALA A 47 5.20 -10.49 12.14
C ALA A 47 4.81 -10.72 10.67
N GLY A 48 4.44 -11.94 10.31
CA GLY A 48 3.95 -12.27 8.96
C GLY A 48 2.69 -11.51 8.59
N GLY A 49 1.68 -11.52 9.48
CA GLY A 49 0.40 -10.83 9.24
C GLY A 49 0.55 -9.32 9.10
N VAL A 50 1.36 -8.69 9.97
CA VAL A 50 1.65 -7.26 9.90
C VAL A 50 2.40 -6.91 8.61
N MET A 51 3.41 -7.70 8.23
CA MET A 51 4.16 -7.47 6.98
C MET A 51 3.27 -7.58 5.74
N THR A 52 2.38 -8.58 5.68
CA THR A 52 1.43 -8.72 4.58
C THR A 52 0.47 -7.53 4.52
N CYS A 53 -0.09 -7.12 5.66
CA CYS A 53 -0.96 -5.93 5.72
C CYS A 53 -0.21 -4.67 5.27
N ALA A 54 1.05 -4.49 5.69
CA ALA A 54 1.86 -3.34 5.31
C ALA A 54 2.10 -3.27 3.78
N VAL A 55 2.43 -4.41 3.14
CA VAL A 55 2.61 -4.45 1.68
C VAL A 55 1.31 -4.09 0.95
N VAL A 56 0.19 -4.70 1.36
CA VAL A 56 -1.12 -4.41 0.76
C VAL A 56 -1.51 -2.94 0.99
N GLN A 57 -1.16 -2.36 2.15
CA GLN A 57 -1.45 -0.96 2.49
C GLN A 57 -0.75 0.02 1.55
N VAL A 58 0.52 -0.26 1.21
CA VAL A 58 1.28 0.52 0.22
C VAL A 58 0.58 0.46 -1.13
N LEU A 59 0.14 -0.72 -1.58
CA LEU A 59 -0.56 -0.86 -2.85
C LEU A 59 -1.89 -0.08 -2.89
N VAL A 60 -2.67 -0.12 -1.81
CA VAL A 60 -3.91 0.66 -1.69
C VAL A 60 -3.62 2.16 -1.84
N HIS A 61 -2.55 2.68 -1.23
CA HIS A 61 -2.17 4.09 -1.37
C HIS A 61 -1.73 4.44 -2.79
N LEU A 62 -0.91 3.59 -3.41
CA LEU A 62 -0.45 3.79 -4.78
C LEU A 62 -1.61 3.81 -5.80
N VAL A 63 -2.65 2.99 -5.58
CA VAL A 63 -3.81 2.91 -6.48
C VAL A 63 -4.85 4.01 -6.20
N TYR A 64 -5.34 4.11 -4.96
CA TYR A 64 -6.49 4.98 -4.65
C TYR A 64 -6.13 6.42 -4.31
N PHE A 65 -4.93 6.68 -3.78
CA PHE A 65 -4.53 8.04 -3.39
C PHE A 65 -3.64 8.69 -4.42
N LEU A 66 -2.63 7.96 -4.91
CA LEU A 66 -1.72 8.44 -5.94
C LEU A 66 -2.31 8.35 -7.35
N HIS A 67 -3.48 7.70 -7.51
CA HIS A 67 -4.19 7.53 -8.78
C HIS A 67 -3.23 7.19 -9.92
N LEU A 68 -2.37 6.19 -9.70
CA LEU A 68 -1.46 5.71 -10.72
C LEU A 68 -2.27 5.11 -11.87
N ASN A 69 -2.52 5.92 -12.88
CA ASN A 69 -3.23 5.50 -14.07
C ASN A 69 -2.29 4.75 -15.01
N ALA A 70 -2.65 3.53 -15.40
CA ALA A 70 -1.93 2.76 -16.43
C ALA A 70 -2.19 3.29 -17.85
N SER A 71 -2.41 4.61 -17.99
CA SER A 71 -2.58 5.27 -19.28
C SER A 71 -1.24 5.32 -20.02
N SER A 72 -1.27 5.33 -21.36
CA SER A 72 -0.06 5.23 -22.20
C SER A 72 0.98 6.30 -21.88
N GLU A 73 0.56 7.50 -21.51
CA GLU A 73 1.43 8.62 -21.12
C GLU A 73 2.07 8.46 -19.72
N MET A 74 1.40 7.74 -18.81
CA MET A 74 1.81 7.61 -17.41
C MET A 74 2.53 6.27 -17.11
N ARG A 75 2.68 5.40 -18.11
CA ARG A 75 3.49 4.16 -18.02
C ARG A 75 4.92 4.42 -17.55
N TRP A 76 5.51 5.55 -17.94
CA TRP A 76 6.85 5.92 -17.47
C TRP A 76 6.89 6.15 -15.96
N ASN A 77 5.83 6.73 -15.37
CA ASN A 77 5.74 6.91 -13.93
C ASN A 77 5.63 5.57 -13.18
N LEU A 78 4.89 4.60 -13.75
CA LEU A 78 4.84 3.24 -13.21
C LEU A 78 6.22 2.58 -13.21
N VAL A 79 6.97 2.70 -14.32
CA VAL A 79 8.33 2.17 -14.42
C VAL A 79 9.24 2.81 -13.38
N THR A 80 9.18 4.13 -13.21
CA THR A 80 9.98 4.85 -12.20
C THR A 80 9.66 4.37 -10.79
N ILE A 81 8.38 4.24 -10.41
CA ILE A 81 7.99 3.79 -9.07
C ILE A 81 8.46 2.36 -8.80
N VAL A 82 8.26 1.44 -9.75
CA VAL A 82 8.71 0.05 -9.61
C VAL A 82 10.23 0.00 -9.51
N PHE A 83 10.95 0.76 -10.33
CA PHE A 83 12.40 0.86 -10.27
C PHE A 83 12.89 1.39 -8.91
N SER A 84 12.28 2.44 -8.39
CA SER A 84 12.58 2.95 -7.05
C SER A 84 12.29 1.92 -5.96
N ALA A 85 11.18 1.19 -6.04
CA ALA A 85 10.84 0.13 -5.09
C ALA A 85 11.88 -1.00 -5.09
N VAL A 86 12.36 -1.41 -6.27
CA VAL A 86 13.43 -2.41 -6.39
C VAL A 86 14.73 -1.93 -5.77
N ILE A 87 15.13 -0.67 -6.01
CA ILE A 87 16.32 -0.08 -5.39
C ILE A 87 16.20 -0.10 -3.87
N ILE A 88 15.06 0.36 -3.34
CA ILE A 88 14.80 0.37 -1.89
C ILE A 88 14.90 -1.05 -1.32
N PHE A 89 14.32 -2.03 -2.01
CA PHE A 89 14.36 -3.43 -1.59
C PHE A 89 15.79 -3.99 -1.54
N ILE A 90 16.61 -3.68 -2.56
CA ILE A 90 18.02 -4.08 -2.61
C ILE A 90 18.80 -3.43 -1.47
N ILE A 91 18.61 -2.13 -1.24
CA ILE A 91 19.31 -1.41 -0.17
C ILE A 91 18.95 -1.98 1.19
N ILE A 92 17.67 -2.15 1.50
CA ILE A 92 17.23 -2.67 2.81
C ILE A 92 17.77 -4.08 3.03
N THR A 93 17.58 -4.98 2.07
CA THR A 93 18.03 -6.38 2.18
C THR A 93 19.55 -6.46 2.26
N GLY A 94 20.26 -5.72 1.41
CA GLY A 94 21.71 -5.66 1.39
C GLY A 94 22.28 -5.08 2.69
N SER A 95 21.73 -3.98 3.20
CA SER A 95 22.16 -3.39 4.46
C SER A 95 21.94 -4.33 5.65
N LEU A 96 20.78 -4.98 5.74
CA LEU A 96 20.50 -5.96 6.79
C LEU A 96 21.48 -7.15 6.69
N TRP A 97 21.73 -7.66 5.49
CA TRP A 97 22.68 -8.75 5.26
C TRP A 97 24.10 -8.38 5.69
N ILE A 98 24.58 -7.22 5.24
CA ILE A 98 25.94 -6.73 5.55
C ILE A 98 26.10 -6.56 7.07
N MET A 99 25.15 -5.90 7.73
CA MET A 99 25.21 -5.69 9.18
C MET A 99 25.16 -7.01 9.94
N TRP A 100 24.32 -7.95 9.53
CA TRP A 100 24.23 -9.27 10.16
C TRP A 100 25.54 -10.06 10.00
N ASN A 101 26.11 -10.07 8.79
CA ASN A 101 27.37 -10.75 8.52
C ASN A 101 28.54 -10.11 9.30
N LEU A 102 28.64 -8.78 9.30
CA LEU A 102 29.68 -8.07 10.06
C LEU A 102 29.56 -8.33 11.57
N ASN A 103 28.34 -8.31 12.11
CA ASN A 103 28.12 -8.62 13.52
C ASN A 103 28.53 -10.06 13.88
N HIS A 104 28.30 -11.02 12.98
CA HIS A 104 28.71 -12.40 13.20
C HIS A 104 30.23 -12.63 13.03
N GLN A 105 30.93 -11.75 12.32
CA GLN A 105 32.38 -11.81 12.10
C GLN A 105 33.18 -11.00 13.13
N MET A 106 32.57 -9.98 13.75
CA MET A 106 33.22 -9.13 14.75
C MET A 106 32.95 -9.55 16.21
N MET A 107 32.06 -10.52 16.43
CA MET A 107 31.90 -11.24 17.70
C MET A 107 32.45 -12.66 17.56
#